data_AF-A0A964J0J6-F1
#
_entry.id   AF-A0A964J0J6-F1
#
_cell.length_a   1.000
_cell.length_b   1.000
_cell.length_c   1.000
_cell.angle_alpha   90.00
_cell.angle_beta   90.00
_cell.angle_gamma   90.00
#
_symmetry.space_group_name_H-M   'P 1'
#
loop_
_entity.id
_entity.type
_entity.pdbx_description
1 polymer ?
#
loop_
_entity_poly.entity_id
_entity_poly.type
_entity_poly.pdbx_seq_one_letter_code
_entity_poly.pdbx_strand_id
1 'polypeptide(L)' 'MTRLYLHCGLCGHKQANGLLSGAAWRRTEVPVQDGSGAAAATLHACPSCVDQHADWQARLFSGLRPLQA' A
#
# COMPACT_ATOMS: atom_id res chain seq x y z
N MET A 1 -4.03 -4.53 -23.24
CA MET A 1 -4.03 -3.37 -22.32
C MET A 1 -3.93 -3.87 -20.88
N THR A 2 -2.78 -3.71 -20.25
CA THR A 2 -2.55 -4.14 -18.86
C THR A 2 -3.29 -3.18 -17.93
N ARG A 3 -4.37 -3.64 -17.29
CA ARG A 3 -5.08 -2.82 -16.30
C ARG A 3 -4.19 -2.69 -15.07
N LEU A 4 -3.72 -1.49 -14.78
CA LEU A 4 -3.08 -1.20 -13.52
C LEU A 4 -4.15 -1.24 -12.43
N TYR A 5 -3.91 -1.98 -11.35
CA TYR A 5 -4.82 -2.09 -10.22
C TYR A 5 -4.14 -1.54 -8.96
N LEU A 6 -4.89 -0.77 -8.18
CA LEU A 6 -4.51 -0.39 -6.82
C LEU A 6 -5.01 -1.47 -5.85
N HIS A 7 -4.18 -1.80 -4.88
CA HIS A 7 -4.45 -2.81 -3.86
C HIS A 7 -4.27 -2.19 -2.47
N CYS A 8 -5.27 -2.33 -1.60
CA CYS A 8 -5.21 -1.82 -0.24
C CYS A 8 -4.42 -2.79 0.61
N GLY A 9 -3.29 -2.36 1.17
CA GLY A 9 -2.48 -3.19 2.05
C GLY A 9 -3.12 -3.49 3.42
N LEU A 10 -4.26 -2.86 3.74
CA LEU A 10 -5.00 -3.10 4.98
C LEU A 10 -6.14 -4.11 4.80
N CYS A 11 -7.02 -3.89 3.81
CA CYS A 11 -8.22 -4.70 3.62
C CYS A 11 -8.23 -5.55 2.34
N GLY A 12 -7.17 -5.48 1.51
CA GLY A 12 -7.06 -6.22 0.26
C GLY A 12 -7.95 -5.69 -0.89
N HIS A 13 -8.69 -4.61 -0.67
CA HIS A 13 -9.55 -4.00 -1.69
C HIS A 13 -8.75 -3.70 -2.98
N LYS A 14 -9.29 -4.08 -4.14
CA LYS A 14 -8.66 -3.95 -5.45
C LYS A 14 -9.49 -3.04 -6.36
N GLN A 15 -8.87 -2.02 -6.95
CA GLN A 15 -9.55 -1.07 -7.83
C GLN A 15 -8.75 -0.83 -9.12
N ALA A 16 -9.44 -0.71 -10.26
CA ALA A 16 -8.77 -0.39 -11.53
C ALA A 16 -8.32 1.09 -11.55
N ASN A 17 -7.06 1.33 -11.90
CA ASN A 17 -6.39 2.63 -11.92
C ASN A 17 -6.73 3.46 -13.17
N GLY A 18 -7.99 3.45 -13.61
CA GLY A 18 -8.38 3.89 -14.96
C GLY A 18 -9.22 5.17 -15.05
N LEU A 19 -9.81 5.68 -13.96
CA LEU A 19 -10.94 6.59 -14.15
C LEU A 19 -11.11 7.79 -13.23
N LEU A 20 -10.38 7.96 -12.12
CA LEU A 20 -10.40 9.14 -11.20
C LEU A 20 -9.95 8.75 -9.78
N SER A 21 -9.68 7.47 -9.53
CA SER A 21 -9.66 6.93 -8.16
C SER A 21 -8.28 6.86 -7.50
N GLY A 22 -7.19 7.08 -8.22
CA GLY A 22 -5.85 7.02 -7.62
C GLY A 22 -5.54 8.12 -6.60
N ALA A 23 -6.15 9.31 -6.77
CA ALA A 23 -5.93 10.45 -5.87
C ALA A 23 -6.58 10.30 -4.49
N ALA A 24 -7.65 9.49 -4.38
CA ALA A 24 -8.33 9.23 -3.11
C ALA A 24 -7.59 8.22 -2.23
N TRP A 25 -6.63 7.49 -2.80
CA TRP A 25 -5.85 6.49 -2.09
C TRP A 25 -4.63 7.14 -1.46
N ARG A 26 -4.38 6.82 -0.19
CA ARG A 26 -3.16 7.26 0.48
C ARG A 26 -2.02 6.31 0.15
N ARG A 27 -0.83 6.89 0.04
CA ARG A 27 0.42 6.19 -0.27
C ARG A 27 1.38 6.37 0.88
N THR A 28 2.15 5.33 1.17
CA THR A 28 3.28 5.40 2.08
C THR A 28 4.40 4.54 1.50
N GLU A 29 5.62 5.02 1.64
CA GLU A 29 6.81 4.29 1.22
C GLU A 29 7.38 3.58 2.44
N VAL A 30 7.73 2.31 2.24
CA VAL A 30 8.27 1.47 3.28
C VAL A 30 9.63 0.97 2.83
N PRO A 31 10.68 1.12 3.65
CA PRO A 31 11.98 0.56 3.31
C PRO A 31 11.84 -0.96 3.32
N VAL A 32 12.21 -1.58 2.20
CA VAL A 32 12.33 -3.04 2.07
C VAL A 32 13.78 -3.36 1.79
N GLN A 33 14.32 -4.34 2.52
CA GLN A 33 15.60 -4.93 2.13
C GLN A 33 15.32 -5.93 1.03
N ASP A 34 15.82 -5.65 -0.15
CA ASP A 34 15.94 -6.63 -1.20
C ASP A 34 17.39 -7.15 -1.19
N GLY A 35 17.65 -8.37 -1.64
CA GLY A 35 19.00 -8.97 -1.67
C GLY A 35 20.04 -8.16 -2.47
N SER A 36 19.59 -7.11 -3.16
CA SER A 36 20.34 -6.18 -3.99
C SER A 36 20.67 -4.84 -3.31
N GLY A 37 20.11 -4.55 -2.13
CA GLY A 37 20.29 -3.28 -1.42
C GLY A 37 19.01 -2.73 -0.75
N ALA A 38 19.09 -1.50 -0.23
CA ALA A 38 17.93 -0.79 0.31
C ALA A 38 16.99 -0.37 -0.84
N ALA A 39 15.80 -0.94 -0.87
CA ALA A 39 14.73 -0.57 -1.79
C ALA A 39 13.56 0.05 -1.01
N ALA A 40 12.67 0.76 -1.70
CA ALA A 40 11.44 1.28 -1.11
C ALA A 40 10.25 0.66 -1.84
N ALA A 41 9.35 0.03 -1.09
CA ALA A 41 8.08 -0.43 -1.62
C ALA A 41 7.01 0.64 -1.37
N THR A 42 6.18 0.92 -2.36
CA THR A 42 5.02 1.81 -2.20
C THR A 42 3.79 0.99 -1.82
N LEU A 43 3.24 1.24 -0.63
CA LEU A 43 1.97 0.67 -0.19
C LEU A 43 0.83 1.68 -0.36
N HIS A 44 -0.34 1.15 -0.68
CA HIS A 44 -1.56 1.95 -0.84
C HIS A 44 -2.60 1.59 0.22
N ALA A 45 -3.34 2.58 0.71
CA ALA A 45 -4.52 2.42 1.55
C ALA A 45 -5.74 3.05 0.87
N CYS A 46 -6.85 2.33 0.85
CA CYS A 46 -8.11 2.84 0.31
C CYS A 46 -8.70 3.92 1.23
N PRO A 47 -9.51 4.85 0.71
CA PRO A 47 -10.08 5.95 1.49
C PRO A 47 -10.86 5.46 2.72
N SER A 48 -11.59 4.36 2.62
CA SER A 48 -12.34 3.79 3.75
C SER A 48 -11.45 3.35 4.90
N CYS A 49 -10.28 2.76 4.63
CA CYS A 49 -9.36 2.35 5.69
C CYS A 49 -8.59 3.54 6.27
N VAL A 50 -8.32 4.56 5.46
CA VAL A 50 -7.70 5.81 5.93
C VAL A 50 -8.63 6.57 6.87
N ASP A 51 -9.93 6.59 6.56
CA ASP A 51 -10.95 7.25 7.40
C ASP A 51 -11.19 6.49 8.70
N GLN A 52 -11.24 5.14 8.65
CA GLN A 52 -11.47 4.30 9.83
C GLN A 52 -10.25 4.17 10.75
N HIS A 53 -9.04 4.31 10.23
CA HIS A 53 -7.82 4.11 11.00
C HIS A 53 -6.91 5.33 10.88
N ALA A 54 -6.89 6.18 11.92
CA ALA A 54 -5.94 7.29 11.99
C ALA A 54 -4.47 6.81 11.93
N ASP A 55 -4.23 5.59 12.40
CA ASP A 55 -2.94 4.88 12.41
C ASP A 55 -2.73 3.96 11.19
N TRP A 56 -3.45 4.20 10.08
CA TRP A 56 -3.40 3.36 8.87
C TRP A 56 -1.96 3.09 8.37
N GLN A 57 -1.04 4.06 8.49
CA GLN A 57 0.36 3.89 8.11
C GLN A 57 1.03 2.82 8.98
N ALA A 58 0.97 2.96 10.31
CA ALA A 58 1.55 2.01 11.25
C ALA A 58 0.97 0.59 11.04
N ARG A 59 -0.33 0.51 10.73
CA ARG A 59 -0.98 -0.77 10.40
C ARG A 59 -0.43 -1.39 9.12
N LEU A 60 -0.22 -0.59 8.07
CA LEU A 60 0.44 -1.07 6.85
C LEU A 60 1.84 -1.59 7.16
N PHE A 61 2.62 -0.87 7.97
CA PHE A 61 3.95 -1.31 8.40
C PHE A 61 3.89 -2.62 9.21
N SER A 62 2.90 -2.81 10.09
CA SER A 62 2.75 -4.04 10.87
C SER A 62 2.29 -5.25 10.03
N GLY A 63 1.55 -5.00 8.94
CA GLY A 63 1.09 -6.04 8.01
C GLY A 63 2.20 -6.53 7.08
N LEU A 64 3.25 -5.73 6.88
CA LEU A 64 4.49 -6.20 6.31
C LEU A 64 5.14 -7.12 7.34
N ARG A 65 5.00 -8.43 7.16
CA ARG A 65 5.93 -9.36 7.81
C ARG A 65 7.34 -8.87 7.51
N PRO A 66 8.16 -8.50 8.51
CA PRO A 66 9.58 -8.30 8.27
C PRO A 66 10.08 -9.62 7.67
N LEU A 67 10.70 -9.53 6.49
CA LEU A 67 11.46 -10.64 5.94
C LEU A 67 12.47 -11.03 7.01
N GLN A 68 12.22 -12.14 7.69
CA GLN A 68 13.23 -12.78 8.54
C GLN A 68 14.38 -13.17 7.60
N ALA A 69 15.56 -12.64 7.94
CA ALA A 69 16.82 -12.93 7.28
C ALA A 69 17.13 -14.44 7.25
#